data_AF-X1GGT4-F1
#
_entry.id   AF-X1GGT4-F1
#
_cell.length_a   1.000
_cell.length_b   1.000
_cell.length_c   1.000
_cell.angle_alpha   90.00
_cell.angle_beta   90.00
_cell.angle_gamma   90.00
#
_symmetry.space_group_name_H-M   'P 1'
#
loop_
_entity.id
_entity.type
_entity.pdbx_description
1 polymer ?
#
loop_
_entity_poly.entity_id
_entity_poly.type
_entity_poly.pdbx_seq_one_letter_code
_entity_poly.pdbx_strand_id
1 'polypeptide(L)'
;MLIYSMDTSGWTSLKRGYPASNFPSLWRNVDYLANNSRLISPHEVYVELEKQDDELLKWAKLHKGCFLKLDDEQVAVGLQIVADFPTLVNSLKETSDADPFVISLAIVQRKRSTLLGDDCIVVSAEKRGSPQKCKIPDVCNHFSI
;
A
#
# COMPACT_ATOMS: atom_id res chain seq x y z
N MET A 1 -7.97 5.94 15.58
CA MET A 1 -6.61 6.27 15.06
C MET A 1 -6.62 6.15 13.53
N LEU A 2 -5.70 6.80 12.81
CA LEU A 2 -5.62 6.70 11.35
C LEU A 2 -4.37 5.93 10.93
N ILE A 3 -4.57 4.90 10.10
CA ILE A 3 -3.56 4.02 9.52
C ILE A 3 -3.52 4.22 7.99
N TYR A 4 -2.33 4.20 7.41
CA TYR A 4 -2.11 4.39 5.97
C TYR A 4 -1.59 3.09 5.37
N SER A 5 -2.35 2.49 4.45
CA SER A 5 -1.90 1.36 3.61
C SER A 5 -1.28 1.92 2.34
N MET A 6 0.04 1.93 2.26
CA MET A 6 0.78 2.65 1.23
C MET A 6 1.21 1.74 0.09
N ASP A 7 0.84 2.13 -1.12
CA ASP A 7 1.25 1.49 -2.37
C ASP A 7 2.66 1.94 -2.81
N THR A 8 3.32 1.14 -3.64
CA THR A 8 4.59 1.46 -4.30
C THR A 8 4.53 2.80 -5.02
N SER A 9 3.44 3.10 -5.75
CA SER A 9 3.32 4.38 -6.44
C SER A 9 3.26 5.57 -5.47
N GLY A 10 2.65 5.38 -4.30
CA GLY A 10 2.65 6.36 -3.21
C GLY A 10 4.06 6.65 -2.72
N TRP A 11 4.86 5.62 -2.48
CA TRP A 11 6.26 5.74 -2.07
C TRP A 11 7.12 6.44 -3.12
N THR A 12 7.04 6.00 -4.38
CA THR A 12 7.80 6.61 -5.48
C THR A 12 7.40 8.08 -5.70
N SER A 13 6.11 8.41 -5.56
CA SER A 13 5.61 9.79 -5.66
C SER A 13 6.09 10.66 -4.51
N LEU A 14 6.04 10.16 -3.27
CA LEU A 14 6.56 10.85 -2.08
C LEU A 14 8.04 11.18 -2.25
N LYS A 15 8.87 10.20 -2.62
CA LYS A 15 10.30 10.39 -2.87
C LYS A 15 10.55 11.45 -3.95
N ARG A 16 9.81 11.39 -5.06
CA ARG A 16 10.02 12.28 -6.21
C ARG A 16 9.61 13.72 -5.92
N GLY A 17 8.44 13.92 -5.30
CA GLY A 17 7.92 15.25 -4.99
C GLY A 17 8.58 15.88 -3.77
N TYR A 18 8.95 15.06 -2.79
CA TYR A 18 9.44 15.50 -1.49
C TYR A 18 10.66 14.67 -1.05
N PRO A 19 11.82 14.81 -1.73
CA PRO A 19 13.02 14.06 -1.38
C PRO A 19 13.50 14.37 0.05
N ALA A 20 14.02 13.34 0.73
CA ALA A 20 14.41 13.44 2.15
C ALA A 20 15.48 14.51 2.43
N SER A 21 16.38 14.75 1.48
CA SER A 21 17.40 15.81 1.54
C SER A 21 16.80 17.20 1.67
N ASN A 22 15.63 17.44 1.07
CA ASN A 22 14.99 18.76 1.02
C ASN A 22 13.83 18.86 2.03
N PHE A 23 13.21 17.74 2.40
CA PHE A 23 12.05 17.69 3.29
C PHE A 23 12.27 16.78 4.52
N PRO A 24 13.33 17.01 5.33
CA PRO A 24 13.66 16.13 6.45
C PRO A 24 12.61 16.12 7.56
N SER A 25 11.81 17.18 7.72
CA SER A 25 10.69 17.20 8.67
C SER A 25 9.55 16.27 8.23
N LEU A 26 9.26 16.20 6.93
CA LEU A 26 8.25 15.30 6.38
C LEU A 26 8.67 13.85 6.60
N TRP A 27 9.91 13.51 6.27
CA TRP A 27 10.42 12.15 6.43
C TRP A 27 10.50 11.71 7.90
N ARG A 28 10.82 12.62 8.84
CA ARG A 28 10.68 12.31 10.27
C ARG A 28 9.24 11.96 10.68
N ASN A 29 8.23 12.58 10.08
CA ASN A 29 6.83 12.21 10.33
C ASN A 29 6.49 10.86 9.70
N VAL A 30 7.04 10.55 8.52
CA VAL A 30 6.91 9.24 7.88
C VAL A 30 7.55 8.16 8.76
N ASP A 31 8.76 8.38 9.26
CA ASP A 31 9.43 7.50 10.24
C ASP A 31 8.59 7.31 11.50
N TYR A 32 8.00 8.40 12.02
CA TYR A 32 7.13 8.33 13.18
C TYR A 32 5.90 7.44 12.90
N LEU A 33 5.23 7.61 11.77
CA LEU A 33 4.08 6.77 11.41
C LEU A 33 4.48 5.30 11.24
N ALA A 34 5.61 5.05 10.59
CA ALA A 34 6.20 3.73 10.41
C ALA A 34 6.47 3.03 11.76
N ASN A 35 7.20 3.70 12.66
CA ASN A 35 7.58 3.16 13.96
C ASN A 35 6.39 2.95 14.91
N ASN A 36 5.25 3.61 14.66
CA ASN A 36 4.02 3.45 15.44
C ASN A 36 3.00 2.51 14.76
N SER A 37 3.41 1.74 13.75
CA SER A 37 2.52 0.83 12.99
C SER A 37 1.29 1.53 12.38
N ARG A 38 1.43 2.82 12.06
CA ARG A 38 0.40 3.64 11.41
C ARG A 38 0.65 3.83 9.92
N LEU A 39 1.81 3.44 9.43
CA LEU A 39 2.13 3.37 8.02
C LEU A 39 2.54 1.94 7.69
N ILE A 40 1.71 1.27 6.89
CA ILE A 40 1.83 -0.15 6.59
C ILE A 40 1.77 -0.36 5.08
N SER A 41 2.40 -1.43 4.61
CA SER A 41 2.34 -1.90 3.23
C SER A 41 2.38 -3.44 3.24
N PRO A 42 1.80 -4.13 2.26
CA PRO A 42 2.01 -5.56 2.11
C PRO A 42 3.47 -5.84 1.68
N HIS A 43 3.97 -7.04 1.94
CA HIS A 43 5.34 -7.43 1.59
C HIS A 43 5.63 -7.30 0.08
N GLU A 44 4.61 -7.46 -0.76
CA GLU A 44 4.68 -7.29 -2.21
C GLU A 44 5.16 -5.89 -2.60
N VAL A 45 4.77 -4.84 -1.87
CA VAL A 45 5.30 -3.47 -2.10
C VAL A 45 6.80 -3.42 -1.84
N TYR A 46 7.29 -4.09 -0.79
CA TYR A 46 8.74 -4.16 -0.51
C TYR A 46 9.50 -4.84 -1.66
N VAL A 47 8.95 -5.93 -2.21
CA VAL A 47 9.53 -6.63 -3.37
C VAL A 47 9.58 -5.73 -4.61
N GLU A 48 8.58 -4.86 -4.81
CA GLU A 48 8.61 -3.88 -5.90
C GLU A 48 9.65 -2.78 -5.68
N LEU A 49 9.81 -2.32 -4.43
CA LEU A 49 10.84 -1.34 -4.07
C LEU A 49 12.26 -1.90 -4.21
N GLU A 50 12.47 -3.19 -3.94
CA GLU A 50 13.76 -3.85 -4.15
C GLU A 50 14.25 -3.78 -5.60
N LYS A 51 13.34 -3.67 -6.58
CA LYS A 51 13.69 -3.53 -7.99
C LYS A 51 14.16 -2.11 -8.37
N GLN A 52 13.86 -1.10 -7.55
CA GLN A 52 14.23 0.30 -7.84
C GLN A 52 15.65 0.65 -7.36
N ASP A 53 16.22 -0.14 -6.44
CA ASP A 53 17.57 -0.01 -5.85
C ASP A 53 18.03 1.43 -5.57
N ASP A 54 17.24 2.17 -4.78
CA ASP A 54 17.45 3.60 -4.56
C ASP A 54 17.45 4.00 -3.06
N GLU A 55 17.44 5.29 -2.79
CA GLU A 55 17.36 5.83 -1.42
C GLU A 55 16.10 5.39 -0.68
N LEU A 56 14.99 5.19 -1.40
CA LEU A 56 13.75 4.70 -0.83
C LEU A 56 13.87 3.23 -0.43
N LEU A 57 14.60 2.41 -1.18
CA LEU A 57 14.95 1.05 -0.75
C LEU A 57 15.81 1.05 0.53
N LYS A 58 16.77 1.97 0.66
CA LYS A 58 17.56 2.11 1.91
C LYS A 58 16.66 2.42 3.09
N TRP A 59 15.70 3.33 2.92
CA TRP A 59 14.70 3.65 3.93
C TRP A 59 13.83 2.43 4.27
N ALA A 60 13.35 1.70 3.27
CA ALA A 60 12.50 0.52 3.43
C ALA A 60 13.22 -0.61 4.19
N LYS A 61 14.51 -0.81 3.94
CA LYS A 61 15.35 -1.79 4.65
C LYS A 61 15.50 -1.49 6.15
N LEU A 62 15.48 -0.21 6.54
CA LEU A 62 15.51 0.20 7.94
C LEU A 62 14.13 0.08 8.61
N HIS A 63 13.05 0.19 7.83
CA HIS A 63 11.67 0.16 8.32
C HIS A 63 10.91 -1.12 7.91
N LYS A 64 11.60 -2.27 7.91
CA LYS A 64 11.00 -3.56 7.51
C LYS A 64 9.73 -3.92 8.27
N GLY A 65 9.57 -3.44 9.50
CA GLY A 65 8.36 -3.66 10.30
C GLY A 65 7.08 -3.06 9.70
N CYS A 66 7.18 -2.16 8.72
CA CYS A 66 6.03 -1.59 8.01
C CYS A 66 5.54 -2.48 6.85
N PHE A 67 6.38 -3.42 6.39
CA PHE A 67 6.07 -4.29 5.26
C PHE A 67 5.61 -5.64 5.79
N LEU A 68 4.29 -5.81 5.84
CA LEU A 68 3.64 -6.88 6.54
C LEU A 68 3.50 -8.12 5.66
N LYS A 69 3.81 -9.28 6.21
CA LYS A 69 3.36 -10.54 5.64
C LYS A 69 1.86 -10.64 5.89
N LEU A 70 1.10 -10.87 4.83
CA LEU A 70 -0.35 -11.01 4.92
C LEU A 70 -0.73 -12.29 5.67
N ASP A 71 -1.80 -12.20 6.45
CA ASP A 71 -2.47 -13.37 7.01
C ASP A 71 -3.54 -13.94 6.08
N ASP A 72 -4.12 -15.07 6.48
CA ASP A 72 -5.08 -15.83 5.65
C ASP A 72 -6.32 -15.00 5.26
N GLU A 73 -6.79 -14.11 6.15
CA GLU A 73 -7.95 -13.25 5.86
C GLU A 73 -7.58 -12.18 4.83
N GLN A 74 -6.42 -11.55 4.98
CA GLN A 74 -5.91 -10.55 4.03
C GLN A 74 -5.62 -11.16 2.65
N VAL A 75 -5.08 -12.38 2.61
CA VAL A 75 -4.87 -13.13 1.36
C VAL A 75 -6.21 -13.47 0.72
N ALA A 76 -7.18 -14.00 1.47
CA ALA A 76 -8.49 -14.36 0.94
C ALA A 76 -9.22 -13.14 0.34
N VAL A 77 -9.21 -11.99 1.03
CA VAL A 77 -9.77 -10.74 0.50
C VAL A 77 -9.01 -10.26 -0.74
N GLY A 78 -7.68 -10.38 -0.75
CA GLY A 78 -6.87 -10.03 -1.93
C GLY A 78 -7.24 -10.88 -3.15
N LEU A 79 -7.42 -12.20 -2.98
CA LEU A 79 -7.85 -13.10 -4.05
C LEU A 79 -9.27 -12.79 -4.53
N GLN A 80 -10.18 -12.41 -3.63
CA GLN A 80 -11.52 -11.95 -4.00
C GLN A 80 -11.45 -10.69 -4.86
N ILE A 81 -10.62 -9.71 -4.49
CA ILE A 81 -10.40 -8.49 -5.28
C ILE A 81 -9.88 -8.85 -6.68
N VAL A 82 -8.93 -9.78 -6.80
CA VAL A 82 -8.41 -10.23 -8.10
C VAL A 82 -9.51 -10.89 -8.95
N ALA A 83 -10.39 -11.68 -8.33
CA ALA A 83 -11.51 -12.32 -9.02
C ALA A 83 -12.55 -11.31 -9.52
N ASP A 84 -12.87 -10.29 -8.71
CA ASP A 84 -13.86 -9.26 -9.05
C ASP A 84 -13.30 -8.20 -10.01
N PHE A 85 -12.00 -7.93 -9.93
CA PHE A 85 -11.29 -6.92 -10.71
C PHE A 85 -10.05 -7.50 -11.41
N PRO A 86 -10.22 -8.44 -12.35
CA PRO A 86 -9.10 -9.13 -13.02
C PRO A 86 -8.21 -8.18 -13.83
N THR A 87 -8.71 -6.99 -14.19
CA THR A 87 -7.93 -5.96 -14.91
C THR A 87 -7.08 -5.08 -14.00
N LEU A 88 -7.20 -5.23 -12.66
CA LEU A 88 -6.34 -4.57 -11.68
C LEU A 88 -4.92 -5.15 -11.73
N VAL A 89 -4.80 -6.46 -11.93
CA VAL A 89 -3.51 -7.16 -11.97
C VAL A 89 -2.95 -7.23 -13.38
N ASN A 90 -1.64 -7.10 -13.50
CA ASN A 90 -0.96 -7.39 -14.76
C ASN A 90 -0.60 -8.88 -14.86
N SER A 91 -1.34 -9.65 -15.65
CA SER A 91 -1.09 -11.08 -15.88
C SER A 91 0.26 -11.40 -16.54
N LEU A 92 0.95 -10.39 -17.07
CA LEU A 92 2.30 -10.52 -17.64
C LEU A 92 3.42 -10.28 -16.62
N LYS A 93 3.13 -9.83 -15.39
CA LYS A 93 4.14 -9.70 -14.34
C LYS A 93 4.53 -11.10 -13.84
N GLU A 94 5.82 -11.35 -13.71
CA GLU A 94 6.36 -12.57 -13.08
C GLU A 94 6.19 -12.57 -11.55
N THR A 95 6.04 -11.38 -10.95
CA THR A 95 5.81 -11.22 -9.51
C THR A 95 4.37 -10.87 -9.22
N SER A 96 3.88 -11.28 -8.06
CA SER A 96 2.56 -10.88 -7.54
C SER A 96 2.38 -9.36 -7.63
N ASP A 97 1.23 -8.91 -8.14
CA ASP A 97 0.89 -7.50 -8.15
C ASP A 97 0.55 -7.05 -6.73
N ALA A 98 1.12 -5.93 -6.28
CA ALA A 98 0.91 -5.44 -4.93
C ALA A 98 -0.49 -4.83 -4.73
N ASP A 99 -1.07 -4.27 -5.80
CA ASP A 99 -2.32 -3.49 -5.77
C ASP A 99 -3.48 -4.18 -5.02
N PRO A 100 -3.83 -5.46 -5.32
CA PRO A 100 -4.93 -6.13 -4.62
C PRO A 100 -4.65 -6.28 -3.11
N PHE A 101 -3.38 -6.49 -2.75
CA PHE A 101 -2.96 -6.72 -1.37
C PHE A 101 -2.84 -5.44 -0.56
N VAL A 102 -2.53 -4.31 -1.19
CA VAL A 102 -2.58 -2.98 -0.54
C VAL A 102 -4.01 -2.69 -0.09
N ILE A 103 -4.98 -3.00 -0.95
CA ILE A 103 -6.41 -2.78 -0.69
C ILE A 103 -6.93 -3.79 0.34
N SER A 104 -6.59 -5.08 0.19
CA SER A 104 -7.04 -6.11 1.14
C SER A 104 -6.50 -5.88 2.55
N LEU A 105 -5.25 -5.44 2.67
CA LEU A 105 -4.64 -5.02 3.93
C LEU A 105 -5.46 -3.92 4.59
N ALA A 106 -5.85 -2.88 3.83
CA ALA A 106 -6.64 -1.77 4.35
C ALA A 106 -8.05 -2.20 4.79
N ILE A 107 -8.74 -3.02 3.97
CA ILE A 107 -10.09 -3.51 4.28
C ILE A 107 -10.09 -4.32 5.57
N VAL A 108 -9.17 -5.28 5.69
CA VAL A 108 -9.10 -6.13 6.87
C VAL A 108 -8.65 -5.35 8.10
N GLN A 109 -7.69 -4.42 7.95
CA GLN A 109 -7.26 -3.56 9.05
C GLN A 109 -8.42 -2.71 9.58
N ARG A 110 -9.19 -2.09 8.69
CA ARG A 110 -10.37 -1.29 9.05
C ARG A 110 -11.43 -2.15 9.75
N LYS A 111 -11.72 -3.34 9.21
CA LYS A 111 -12.66 -4.30 9.81
C LYS A 111 -12.27 -4.66 11.25
N ARG A 112 -10.99 -5.00 11.49
CA ARG A 112 -10.47 -5.34 12.83
C ARG A 112 -10.47 -4.14 13.77
N SER A 113 -10.22 -2.96 13.23
CA SER A 113 -10.15 -1.70 13.96
C SER A 113 -11.51 -1.12 14.34
N THR A 114 -12.61 -1.57 13.73
CA THR A 114 -13.97 -1.13 14.07
C THR A 114 -14.29 -1.27 15.57
N LEU A 115 -13.63 -2.20 16.27
CA LEU A 115 -13.77 -2.38 17.72
C LEU A 115 -13.11 -1.28 18.55
N LEU A 116 -12.17 -0.52 17.97
CA LEU A 116 -11.36 0.53 18.62
C LEU A 116 -11.55 1.93 18.00
N GLY A 117 -12.29 2.03 16.89
CA GLY A 117 -12.51 3.28 16.16
C GLY A 117 -11.31 3.72 15.31
N ASP A 118 -10.45 2.79 14.89
CA ASP A 118 -9.39 3.10 13.92
C ASP A 118 -9.88 2.95 12.47
N ASP A 119 -9.35 3.81 11.62
CA ASP A 119 -9.66 3.85 10.19
C ASP A 119 -8.39 3.60 9.37
N CYS A 120 -8.56 3.10 8.15
CA CYS A 120 -7.45 2.79 7.26
C CYS A 120 -7.68 3.39 5.87
N ILE A 121 -6.71 4.19 5.42
CA ILE A 121 -6.74 4.85 4.11
C ILE A 121 -5.70 4.20 3.21
N VAL A 122 -6.11 3.89 1.97
CA VAL A 122 -5.17 3.48 0.92
C VAL A 122 -4.49 4.71 0.32
N VAL A 123 -3.15 4.70 0.29
CA VAL A 123 -2.34 5.78 -0.26
C VAL A 123 -1.67 5.31 -1.55
N SER A 124 -2.11 5.87 -2.67
CA SER A 124 -1.58 5.59 -4.01
C SER A 124 -1.45 6.89 -4.81
N ALA A 125 -0.51 6.93 -5.75
CA ALA A 125 -0.35 8.04 -6.69
C ALA A 125 -1.13 7.83 -8.00
N GLU A 126 -1.93 6.77 -8.08
CA GLU A 126 -2.76 6.46 -9.24
C GLU A 126 -4.00 7.36 -9.34
N LYS A 127 -4.49 7.53 -10.56
CA LYS A 127 -5.80 8.12 -10.85
C LYS A 127 -6.80 7.00 -11.12
N ARG A 128 -8.09 7.32 -11.03
CA ARG A 128 -9.17 6.42 -11.48
C ARG A 128 -8.87 5.92 -12.88
N GLY A 129 -9.07 4.62 -13.07
CA GLY A 129 -8.86 3.92 -14.31
C GLY A 129 -10.05 4.05 -15.25
N SER A 130 -10.12 3.12 -16.20
CA SER A 130 -11.26 2.94 -17.07
C SER A 130 -11.91 1.58 -16.81
N PRO A 131 -13.14 1.32 -17.30
CA PRO A 131 -13.76 0.00 -17.15
C PRO A 131 -12.92 -1.16 -17.71
N GLN A 132 -12.04 -0.89 -18.68
CA GLN A 132 -11.14 -1.88 -19.28
C GLN A 132 -9.83 -2.07 -18.49
N LYS A 133 -9.51 -1.14 -17.59
CA LYS A 133 -8.29 -1.16 -16.78
C LYS A 133 -8.57 -0.49 -15.44
N CYS A 134 -9.10 -1.28 -14.51
CA CYS A 134 -9.37 -0.83 -13.15
C CYS A 134 -8.06 -0.47 -12.45
N LYS A 135 -8.11 0.55 -11.60
CA LYS A 135 -7.00 1.01 -10.77
C LYS A 135 -7.38 1.00 -9.29
N ILE A 136 -6.39 1.19 -8.41
CA ILE A 136 -6.60 1.20 -6.97
C ILE A 136 -7.79 2.08 -6.56
N PRO A 137 -7.94 3.35 -7.05
CA PRO A 137 -9.06 4.19 -6.67
C PRO A 137 -10.45 3.67 -7.07
N ASP A 138 -10.55 2.89 -8.14
CA ASP A 138 -11.84 2.32 -8.59
C ASP A 138 -12.30 1.20 -7.65
N VAL A 139 -11.36 0.37 -7.23
CA VAL A 139 -11.61 -0.75 -6.32
C VAL A 139 -11.86 -0.24 -4.91
N CYS A 140 -11.09 0.74 -4.42
CA CYS A 140 -11.37 1.41 -3.14
C CYS A 140 -12.79 1.99 -3.10
N ASN A 141 -13.22 2.64 -4.18
CA ASN A 141 -14.58 3.18 -4.30
C ASN A 141 -15.66 2.07 -4.25
N HIS A 142 -15.39 0.89 -4.83
CA HIS A 142 -16.32 -0.25 -4.75
C HIS A 142 -16.48 -0.76 -3.31
N PHE A 143 -15.38 -0.91 -2.58
CA PHE A 143 -15.40 -1.38 -1.18
C PHE A 143 -15.63 -0.28 -0.15
N SER A 144 -15.86 0.97 -0.60
CA SER A 144 -16.08 2.14 0.26
C SER A 144 -14.96 2.37 1.29
N ILE A 145 -13.70 2.21 0.85
CA ILE A 145 -12.47 2.44 1.63
C ILE A 145 -11.63 3.58 1.06
#